data_AF-A0A3D0I9S6-F1
#
_entry.id   AF-A0A3D0I9S6-F1
#
_cell.length_a   1.000
_cell.length_b   1.000
_cell.length_c   1.000
_cell.angle_alpha   90.00
_cell.angle_beta   90.00
_cell.angle_gamma   90.00
#
_symmetry.space_group_name_H-M   'P 1'
#
loop_
_entity.id
_entity.type
_entity.pdbx_description
1 polymer ?
#
loop_
_entity_poly.entity_id
_entity_poly.type
_entity_poly.pdbx_seq_one_letter_code
_entity_poly.pdbx_strand_id
1 'polypeptide(L)'
;MATRPLRLLARAALLWAAALLILSCVGADGERVNPLKKVIGAEVGVDQEREWGEQFDREIAKKVTLIDDPIVVGFVNDLGQDIVRGIEPQPFIYRFRVILDPTLNAFAVPGGYVYIHSGTILAASSLEELAGVVGHEIGHVKGRHIARMQEKMAIPQLLAGIVGMGAAVAAKNAGPAVAAQAVNVAMQLKFSREFEAEADDLGMTFMSRAGYDPHGMAHFFEKIEAEERPGAVEIPPYLYSHPALKDRIKAVEDEAPTLRVHGSPPADLVAEMPEAQLRLTELIDAHRTSLPQAAAPLDRSAGEAALAAADGRAVEGDLQGAIAVLAAAEKVQPGDPRIPFREGELLEMAGRRTEAIAAYRRTLRLDPTRAQVLYKMGLACKANGERHRAVFYLEQAERRFGEKSELQKKAAREVEKLTFRVVTDAGFADGSEAGTADTAGGFSRERFQTSDGEAVWWAKVHARYYNGDLPKKMTVRWIDPSGAVHAETPIEARGRPDVIARLPIRPDGGIRPGVWTAEALFEGDVVDQRTFSITPGR
;
A
#
# COMPACT_ATOMS: atom_id res chain seq x y z
N MET A 1 35.31 36.62 47.47
CA MET A 1 33.90 36.22 47.61
C MET A 1 33.05 37.00 46.60
N ALA A 2 32.80 36.47 45.39
CA ALA A 2 31.87 37.12 44.42
C ALA A 2 31.41 36.20 43.26
N THR A 3 31.52 34.87 43.34
CA THR A 3 31.24 33.98 42.18
C THR A 3 30.03 33.06 42.37
N ARG A 4 29.42 33.04 43.55
CA ARG A 4 28.22 32.23 43.84
C ARG A 4 26.91 32.77 43.22
N PRO A 5 26.62 34.09 43.18
CA PRO A 5 25.32 34.55 42.68
C PRO A 5 25.19 34.42 41.14
N LEU A 6 26.28 34.59 40.39
CA LEU A 6 26.29 34.43 38.93
C LEU A 6 26.06 32.98 38.47
N ARG A 7 26.56 31.98 39.22
CA ARG A 7 26.34 30.56 38.89
C ARG A 7 24.91 30.09 39.16
N LEU A 8 24.24 30.68 40.15
CA LEU A 8 22.82 30.40 40.44
C LEU A 8 21.90 31.03 39.40
N LEU A 9 22.18 32.26 38.96
CA LEU A 9 21.43 32.91 37.88
C LEU A 9 21.60 32.20 36.52
N ALA A 10 22.81 31.73 36.20
CA ALA A 10 23.05 30.96 34.97
C ALA A 10 22.34 29.59 34.98
N ARG A 11 22.30 28.90 36.12
CA ARG A 11 21.57 27.62 36.26
C ARG A 11 20.06 27.83 36.22
N ALA A 12 19.55 28.91 36.82
CA ALA A 12 18.14 29.27 36.72
C ALA A 12 17.74 29.61 35.27
N ALA A 13 18.57 30.36 34.53
CA ALA A 13 18.32 30.68 33.13
C ALA A 13 18.33 29.43 32.23
N LEU A 14 19.23 28.46 32.48
CA LEU A 14 19.26 27.18 31.77
C LEU A 14 18.05 26.28 32.08
N LEU A 15 17.60 26.25 33.34
CA LEU A 15 16.39 25.50 33.73
C LEU A 15 15.11 26.15 33.18
N TRP A 16 15.06 27.49 33.11
CA TRP A 16 13.95 28.20 32.47
C TRP A 16 13.95 28.05 30.95
N ALA A 17 15.11 28.05 30.30
CA ALA A 17 15.22 27.76 28.87
C ALA A 17 14.82 26.31 28.55
N ALA A 18 15.22 25.34 29.38
CA ALA A 18 14.79 23.95 29.25
C ALA A 18 13.28 23.78 29.51
N ALA A 19 12.71 24.49 30.49
CA ALA A 19 11.27 24.48 30.75
C ALA A 19 10.45 25.14 29.61
N LEU A 20 10.95 26.23 29.01
CA LEU A 20 10.34 26.87 27.83
C LEU A 20 10.44 26.01 26.55
N LEU A 21 11.50 25.20 26.42
CA LEU A 21 11.62 24.20 25.36
C LEU A 21 10.64 23.04 25.53
N ILE A 22 10.30 22.67 26.77
CA ILE A 22 9.33 21.60 27.08
C ILE A 22 7.88 22.12 26.98
N LEU A 23 7.62 23.40 27.30
CA LEU A 23 6.28 24.02 27.19
C LEU A 23 5.88 24.40 25.75
N SER A 24 6.83 24.43 24.81
CA SER A 24 6.53 24.64 23.37
C SER A 24 5.97 23.40 22.66
N CYS A 25 5.73 22.29 23.37
CA CYS A 25 5.52 20.96 22.77
C CYS A 25 4.05 20.47 22.71
N VAL A 26 3.06 21.35 22.67
CA VAL A 26 1.66 20.94 22.42
C VAL A 26 1.03 21.84 21.37
N GLY A 27 0.99 21.37 20.13
CA GLY A 27 0.03 21.83 19.11
C GLY A 27 -1.35 21.25 19.42
N ALA A 28 -2.40 21.96 19.00
CA ALA A 28 -3.82 21.63 19.28
C ALA A 28 -4.29 20.29 18.65
N ASP A 29 -3.43 19.63 17.89
CA ASP A 29 -3.61 18.44 17.07
C ASP A 29 -2.86 17.20 17.62
N GLY A 30 -2.12 17.33 18.73
CA GLY A 30 -1.48 16.18 19.40
C GLY A 30 -0.15 15.75 18.79
N GLU A 31 0.34 16.39 17.73
CA GLU A 31 1.71 16.17 17.24
C GLU A 31 2.73 17.05 17.99
N ARG A 32 3.79 16.41 18.52
CA ARG A 32 4.91 17.12 19.14
C ARG A 32 5.80 17.74 18.06
N VAL A 33 5.65 19.03 17.81
CA VAL A 33 6.61 19.79 16.98
C VAL A 33 7.93 19.91 17.75
N ASN A 34 8.93 19.14 17.35
CA ASN A 34 10.28 19.23 17.91
C ASN A 34 11.14 20.20 17.07
N PRO A 35 11.47 21.41 17.57
CA PRO A 35 12.24 22.40 16.82
C PRO A 35 13.68 21.94 16.50
N LEU A 36 14.18 20.86 17.12
CA LEU A 36 15.46 20.23 16.77
C LEU A 36 15.43 19.51 15.41
N LYS A 37 14.26 19.16 14.85
CA LYS A 37 14.18 18.52 13.51
C LYS A 37 14.76 19.39 12.39
N LYS A 38 14.79 20.73 12.55
CA LYS A 38 15.44 21.65 11.59
C LYS A 38 16.96 21.69 11.70
N VAL A 39 17.55 21.23 12.80
CA VAL A 39 18.99 21.36 13.11
C VAL A 39 19.74 20.04 12.93
N ILE A 40 19.06 18.89 13.03
CA ILE A 40 19.67 17.54 13.00
C ILE A 40 19.56 16.88 11.60
N GLY A 41 18.96 17.56 10.62
CA GLY A 41 18.58 16.94 9.34
C GLY A 41 17.17 16.35 9.45
N ALA A 42 16.33 16.63 8.45
CA ALA A 42 14.95 16.19 8.50
C ALA A 42 14.89 14.66 8.40
N GLU A 43 14.20 14.01 9.35
CA GLU A 43 13.75 12.63 9.19
C GLU A 43 13.06 12.48 7.82
N VAL A 44 13.35 11.39 7.11
CA VAL A 44 12.70 11.09 5.83
C VAL A 44 11.18 11.12 6.03
N GLY A 45 10.46 11.89 5.21
CA GLY A 45 9.00 11.93 5.25
C GLY A 45 8.38 10.68 4.63
N VAL A 46 7.18 10.31 5.08
CA VAL A 46 6.39 9.20 4.54
C VAL A 46 6.21 9.29 3.01
N ASP A 47 5.92 10.48 2.49
CA ASP A 47 5.73 10.65 1.05
C ASP A 47 7.02 10.39 0.27
N GLN A 48 8.17 10.79 0.83
CA GLN A 48 9.47 10.52 0.24
C GLN A 48 9.80 9.02 0.22
N GLU A 49 9.51 8.29 1.30
CA GLU A 49 9.68 6.84 1.32
C GLU A 49 8.81 6.13 0.28
N ARG A 50 7.57 6.62 0.09
CA ARG A 50 6.65 6.06 -0.91
C ARG A 50 7.20 6.24 -2.33
N GLU A 51 7.75 7.42 -2.63
CA GLU A 51 8.40 7.68 -3.91
C GLU A 51 9.64 6.80 -4.13
N TRP A 52 10.44 6.60 -3.09
CA TRP A 52 11.61 5.73 -3.17
C TRP A 52 11.25 4.26 -3.38
N GLY A 53 10.22 3.77 -2.69
CA GLY A 53 9.70 2.42 -2.90
C GLY A 53 9.21 2.20 -4.33
N GLU A 54 8.45 3.15 -4.88
CA GLU A 54 7.96 3.06 -6.26
C GLU A 54 9.10 3.13 -7.28
N GLN A 55 10.08 4.01 -7.05
CA GLN A 55 11.28 4.08 -7.89
C GLN A 55 12.06 2.76 -7.84
N PHE A 56 12.20 2.19 -6.66
CA PHE A 56 12.85 0.90 -6.46
C PHE A 56 12.14 -0.21 -7.22
N ASP A 57 10.81 -0.36 -7.04
CA ASP A 57 10.01 -1.39 -7.71
C ASP A 57 10.12 -1.30 -9.24
N ARG A 58 10.15 -0.07 -9.77
CA ARG A 58 10.33 0.18 -11.20
C ARG A 58 11.71 -0.24 -11.71
N GLU A 59 12.76 -0.02 -10.93
CA GLU A 59 14.13 -0.37 -11.34
C GLU A 59 14.43 -1.85 -11.14
N ILE A 60 14.03 -2.45 -10.01
CA ILE A 60 14.27 -3.88 -9.75
C ILE A 60 13.54 -4.77 -10.77
N ALA A 61 12.33 -4.40 -11.19
CA ALA A 61 11.58 -5.12 -12.21
C ALA A 61 12.31 -5.19 -13.58
N LYS A 62 13.31 -4.34 -13.82
CA LYS A 62 14.17 -4.38 -15.02
C LYS A 62 15.38 -5.30 -14.85
N LYS A 63 15.66 -5.76 -13.63
CA LYS A 63 16.90 -6.46 -13.24
C LYS A 63 16.67 -7.89 -12.80
N VAL A 64 15.50 -8.17 -12.22
CA VAL A 64 15.11 -9.51 -11.76
C VAL A 64 13.91 -10.01 -12.54
N THR A 65 13.74 -11.33 -12.57
CA THR A 65 12.52 -11.92 -13.13
C THR A 65 11.49 -12.00 -12.01
N LEU A 66 10.39 -11.25 -12.13
CA LEU A 66 9.27 -11.33 -11.20
C LEU A 66 8.26 -12.37 -11.67
N ILE A 67 7.78 -13.20 -10.75
CA ILE A 67 6.57 -13.99 -10.98
C ILE A 67 5.41 -13.00 -11.08
N ASP A 68 4.67 -13.09 -12.18
CA ASP A 68 3.52 -12.24 -12.46
C ASP A 68 2.21 -13.00 -12.23
N ASP A 69 2.23 -14.32 -12.09
CA ASP A 69 1.02 -15.12 -11.95
C ASP A 69 0.10 -14.64 -10.81
N PRO A 70 -1.17 -14.27 -11.11
CA PRO A 70 -2.01 -13.57 -10.15
C PRO A 70 -2.50 -14.48 -9.01
N ILE A 71 -2.39 -15.81 -9.15
CA ILE A 71 -2.73 -16.77 -8.09
C ILE A 71 -1.55 -16.86 -7.11
N VAL A 72 -0.33 -17.04 -7.60
CA VAL A 72 0.87 -17.11 -6.75
C VAL A 72 1.10 -15.78 -6.03
N VAL A 73 1.11 -14.66 -6.76
CA VAL A 73 1.33 -13.34 -6.15
C VAL A 73 0.13 -12.94 -5.28
N GLY A 74 -1.09 -13.36 -5.67
CA GLY A 74 -2.30 -13.14 -4.89
C GLY A 74 -2.24 -13.80 -3.52
N PHE A 75 -1.83 -15.06 -3.45
CA PHE A 75 -1.62 -15.80 -2.20
C PHE A 75 -0.64 -15.08 -1.26
N VAL A 76 0.54 -14.72 -1.77
CA VAL A 76 1.57 -14.03 -0.96
C VAL A 76 1.09 -12.65 -0.51
N ASN A 77 0.39 -11.93 -1.37
CA ASN A 77 -0.20 -10.65 -1.02
C ASN A 77 -1.28 -10.81 0.06
N ASP A 78 -2.19 -11.77 -0.06
CA ASP A 78 -3.25 -11.98 0.92
C ASP A 78 -2.69 -12.41 2.30
N LEU A 79 -1.63 -13.23 2.34
CA LEU A 79 -0.88 -13.53 3.57
C LEU A 79 -0.32 -12.26 4.22
N GLY A 80 0.44 -11.48 3.47
CA GLY A 80 1.07 -10.28 4.01
C GLY A 80 0.06 -9.23 4.45
N GLN A 81 -1.06 -9.07 3.71
CA GLN A 81 -2.12 -8.13 4.08
C GLN A 81 -2.92 -8.60 5.30
N ASP A 82 -3.09 -9.90 5.51
CA ASP A 82 -3.73 -10.43 6.72
C ASP A 82 -2.89 -10.13 7.98
N ILE A 83 -1.55 -10.27 7.89
CA ILE A 83 -0.62 -9.86 8.95
C ILE A 83 -0.70 -8.35 9.19
N VAL A 84 -0.69 -7.53 8.12
CA VAL A 84 -0.75 -6.05 8.21
C VAL A 84 -2.07 -5.54 8.80
N ARG A 85 -3.18 -6.24 8.58
CA ARG A 85 -4.52 -5.82 9.01
C ARG A 85 -4.63 -5.60 10.53
N GLY A 86 -3.87 -6.35 11.32
CA GLY A 86 -3.83 -6.24 12.79
C GLY A 86 -2.91 -5.14 13.33
N ILE A 87 -2.24 -4.40 12.44
CA ILE A 87 -1.30 -3.33 12.79
C ILE A 87 -2.06 -1.98 12.77
N GLU A 88 -1.63 -1.05 13.62
CA GLU A 88 -2.07 0.36 13.58
C GLU A 88 -2.03 0.94 12.16
N PRO A 89 -2.82 1.98 11.84
CA PRO A 89 -2.86 2.59 10.52
C PRO A 89 -1.47 2.81 9.92
N GLN A 90 -1.22 2.15 8.80
CA GLN A 90 0.06 2.21 8.12
C GLN A 90 0.07 3.37 7.12
N PRO A 91 1.20 4.09 6.99
CA PRO A 91 1.33 5.15 6.00
C PRO A 91 1.40 4.61 4.56
N PHE A 92 1.65 3.31 4.38
CA PHE A 92 1.89 2.67 3.09
C PHE A 92 0.87 1.59 2.79
N ILE A 93 0.65 1.36 1.49
CA ILE A 93 0.02 0.13 1.01
C ILE A 93 1.14 -0.87 0.81
N TYR A 94 1.12 -1.95 1.58
CA TYR A 94 2.08 -3.02 1.43
C TYR A 94 1.91 -3.71 0.07
N ARG A 95 3.03 -4.06 -0.56
CA ARG A 95 3.07 -4.74 -1.86
C ARG A 95 4.03 -5.89 -1.76
N PHE A 96 3.51 -7.08 -2.00
CA PHE A 96 4.30 -8.29 -1.97
C PHE A 96 4.61 -8.71 -3.40
N ARG A 97 5.89 -8.97 -3.67
CA ARG A 97 6.43 -9.36 -4.98
C ARG A 97 7.15 -10.69 -4.83
N VAL A 98 7.04 -11.53 -5.84
CA VAL A 98 7.75 -12.81 -5.87
C VAL A 98 8.86 -12.74 -6.92
N ILE A 99 10.11 -12.92 -6.49
CA ILE A 99 11.27 -13.00 -7.37
C ILE A 99 11.48 -14.47 -7.74
N LEU A 100 11.61 -14.76 -9.04
CA LEU A 100 12.00 -16.08 -9.53
C LEU A 100 13.48 -16.30 -9.23
N ASP A 101 13.75 -16.81 -8.04
CA ASP A 101 15.07 -17.13 -7.50
C ASP A 101 14.93 -18.33 -6.54
N PRO A 102 15.72 -19.41 -6.71
CA PRO A 102 15.61 -20.61 -5.88
C PRO A 102 16.23 -20.45 -4.48
N THR A 103 16.97 -19.37 -4.21
CA THR A 103 17.59 -19.13 -2.90
C THR A 103 16.55 -18.77 -1.85
N LEU A 104 16.77 -19.15 -0.59
CA LEU A 104 15.95 -18.67 0.52
C LEU A 104 16.36 -17.23 0.81
N ASN A 105 15.47 -16.30 0.45
CA ASN A 105 15.62 -14.89 0.79
C ASN A 105 14.27 -14.17 0.79
N ALA A 106 14.21 -13.09 1.55
CA ALA A 106 13.19 -12.07 1.47
C ALA A 106 13.82 -10.74 1.87
N PHE A 107 13.26 -9.63 1.42
CA PHE A 107 13.69 -8.31 1.87
C PHE A 107 12.60 -7.25 1.66
N ALA A 108 12.56 -6.28 2.57
CA ALA A 108 11.74 -5.09 2.46
C ALA A 108 12.53 -3.87 1.94
N VAL A 109 11.83 -2.98 1.25
CA VAL A 109 12.33 -1.63 0.89
C VAL A 109 11.33 -0.55 1.33
N PRO A 110 11.71 0.74 1.32
CA PRO A 110 10.81 1.82 1.75
C PRO A 110 9.47 1.81 1.02
N GLY A 111 8.44 2.40 1.64
CA GLY A 111 7.13 2.53 1.00
C GLY A 111 6.28 1.25 1.00
N GLY A 112 6.66 0.22 1.77
CA GLY A 112 5.87 -0.98 1.98
C GLY A 112 6.06 -2.09 0.93
N TYR A 113 7.15 -2.07 0.17
CA TYR A 113 7.43 -3.12 -0.81
C TYR A 113 8.22 -4.24 -0.13
N VAL A 114 7.74 -5.47 -0.27
CA VAL A 114 8.35 -6.69 0.26
C VAL A 114 8.56 -7.66 -0.89
N TYR A 115 9.78 -8.16 -1.04
CA TYR A 115 10.17 -9.10 -2.07
C TYR A 115 10.49 -10.44 -1.43
N ILE A 116 9.95 -11.52 -1.99
CA ILE A 116 10.12 -12.87 -1.47
C ILE A 116 10.62 -13.73 -2.62
N HIS A 117 11.68 -14.50 -2.38
CA HIS A 117 12.20 -15.42 -3.39
C HIS A 117 11.30 -16.65 -3.53
N SER A 118 11.22 -17.21 -4.74
CA SER A 118 10.46 -18.45 -4.98
C SER A 118 10.96 -19.61 -4.12
N GLY A 119 12.27 -19.68 -3.83
CA GLY A 119 12.86 -20.67 -2.94
C GLY A 119 12.27 -20.62 -1.53
N THR A 120 12.09 -19.41 -0.98
CA THR A 120 11.47 -19.19 0.33
C THR A 120 10.05 -19.74 0.40
N ILE A 121 9.24 -19.48 -0.63
CA ILE A 121 7.84 -19.94 -0.70
C ILE A 121 7.79 -21.47 -0.79
N LEU A 122 8.67 -22.07 -1.59
CA LEU A 122 8.72 -23.53 -1.79
C LEU A 122 9.33 -24.28 -0.59
N ALA A 123 10.21 -23.63 0.18
CA ALA A 123 10.85 -24.21 1.36
C ALA A 123 9.95 -24.22 2.60
N ALA A 124 8.97 -23.30 2.67
CA ALA A 124 8.03 -23.24 3.79
C ALA A 124 7.14 -24.50 3.81
N SER A 125 7.16 -25.22 4.93
CA SER A 125 6.34 -26.43 5.15
C SER A 125 4.99 -26.14 5.79
N SER A 126 4.79 -24.91 6.26
CA SER A 126 3.56 -24.45 6.88
C SER A 126 3.32 -22.98 6.54
N LEU A 127 2.07 -22.54 6.69
CA LEU A 127 1.73 -21.14 6.46
C LEU A 127 2.40 -20.25 7.52
N GLU A 128 2.56 -20.76 8.73
CA GLU A 128 3.21 -20.11 9.88
C GLU A 128 4.71 -19.87 9.62
N GLU A 129 5.41 -20.81 8.99
CA GLU A 129 6.80 -20.61 8.56
C GLU A 129 6.93 -19.45 7.57
N LEU A 130 6.08 -19.43 6.53
CA LEU A 130 6.08 -18.33 5.56
C LEU A 130 5.64 -17.02 6.21
N ALA A 131 4.65 -17.05 7.10
CA ALA A 131 4.19 -15.90 7.87
C ALA A 131 5.30 -15.34 8.78
N GLY A 132 6.17 -16.18 9.32
CA GLY A 132 7.34 -15.76 10.09
C GLY A 132 8.29 -14.89 9.25
N VAL A 133 8.64 -15.35 8.04
CA VAL A 133 9.48 -14.58 7.10
C VAL A 133 8.79 -13.27 6.69
N VAL A 134 7.52 -13.34 6.28
CA VAL A 134 6.77 -12.16 5.84
C VAL A 134 6.55 -11.17 6.99
N GLY A 135 6.27 -11.66 8.19
CA GLY A 135 6.11 -10.87 9.41
C GLY A 135 7.39 -10.12 9.79
N HIS A 136 8.55 -10.78 9.70
CA HIS A 136 9.86 -10.15 9.89
C HIS A 136 10.08 -8.99 8.90
N GLU A 137 9.81 -9.19 7.61
CA GLU A 137 9.93 -8.11 6.62
C GLU A 137 8.96 -6.95 6.86
N ILE A 138 7.73 -7.25 7.30
CA ILE A 138 6.78 -6.22 7.73
C ILE A 138 7.32 -5.45 8.95
N GLY A 139 8.01 -6.15 9.86
CA GLY A 139 8.75 -5.55 10.97
C GLY A 139 9.77 -4.51 10.51
N HIS A 140 10.56 -4.81 9.48
CA HIS A 140 11.49 -3.83 8.89
C HIS A 140 10.80 -2.59 8.32
N VAL A 141 9.66 -2.75 7.64
CA VAL A 141 8.89 -1.63 7.08
C VAL A 141 8.25 -0.79 8.19
N LYS A 142 7.58 -1.42 9.17
CA LYS A 142 6.94 -0.71 10.29
C LYS A 142 7.98 -0.01 11.16
N GLY A 143 9.12 -0.65 11.37
CA GLY A 143 10.29 -0.05 11.98
C GLY A 143 10.92 1.03 11.10
N ARG A 144 10.57 1.19 9.82
CA ARG A 144 11.22 2.15 8.91
C ARG A 144 12.75 2.01 8.95
N HIS A 145 13.28 0.78 9.07
CA HIS A 145 14.71 0.54 9.35
C HIS A 145 15.62 1.15 8.29
N ILE A 146 15.21 1.12 7.01
CA ILE A 146 15.96 1.76 5.91
C ILE A 146 15.94 3.29 6.03
N ALA A 147 14.81 3.89 6.43
CA ALA A 147 14.72 5.33 6.66
C ALA A 147 15.48 5.78 7.92
N ARG A 148 15.55 4.94 8.97
CA ARG A 148 16.37 5.19 10.17
C ARG A 148 17.88 5.01 9.91
N MET A 149 18.25 4.16 8.96
CA MET A 149 19.64 3.96 8.53
C MET A 149 20.19 5.16 7.73
N GLN A 150 19.32 6.02 7.19
CA GLN A 150 19.65 7.12 6.29
C GLN A 150 20.39 8.31 6.91
N GLU A 151 20.62 8.39 8.23
CA GLU A 151 21.66 9.31 8.72
C GLU A 151 23.03 9.04 8.06
N LYS A 152 23.22 7.88 7.39
CA LYS A 152 24.50 7.47 6.81
C LYS A 152 24.50 7.04 5.32
N MET A 153 23.38 6.89 4.61
CA MET A 153 23.37 6.40 3.21
C MET A 153 22.25 7.01 2.36
N ALA A 154 22.53 7.39 1.11
CA ALA A 154 21.55 7.92 0.16
C ALA A 154 20.93 6.81 -0.73
N ILE A 155 19.63 6.91 -1.01
CA ILE A 155 18.81 5.95 -1.79
C ILE A 155 19.36 5.63 -3.19
N PRO A 156 20.00 6.57 -3.92
CA PRO A 156 20.67 6.24 -5.18
C PRO A 156 21.76 5.18 -5.03
N GLN A 157 22.46 5.10 -3.89
CA GLN A 157 23.47 4.09 -3.61
C GLN A 157 22.84 2.72 -3.35
N LEU A 158 21.69 2.68 -2.66
CA LEU A 158 20.91 1.45 -2.49
C LEU A 158 20.44 0.90 -3.84
N LEU A 159 19.88 1.77 -4.70
CA LEU A 159 19.48 1.41 -6.06
C LEU A 159 20.67 0.91 -6.90
N ALA A 160 21.79 1.63 -6.88
CA ALA A 160 23.01 1.23 -7.59
C ALA A 160 23.56 -0.12 -7.10
N GLY A 161 23.39 -0.40 -5.81
CA GLY A 161 23.81 -1.65 -5.23
C GLY A 161 22.98 -2.84 -5.69
N ILE A 162 21.65 -2.70 -5.71
CA ILE A 162 20.74 -3.76 -6.15
C ILE A 162 20.88 -4.04 -7.66
N VAL A 163 21.19 -3.01 -8.45
CA VAL A 163 21.62 -3.19 -9.85
C VAL A 163 22.87 -4.07 -9.98
N GLY A 164 23.79 -3.99 -9.02
CA GLY A 164 24.98 -4.84 -8.95
C GLY A 164 24.68 -6.32 -8.68
N MET A 165 23.64 -6.62 -7.88
CA MET A 165 23.23 -8.00 -7.55
C MET A 165 22.50 -8.70 -8.69
N GLY A 166 21.55 -8.04 -9.37
CA GLY A 166 20.82 -8.65 -10.49
C GLY A 166 21.70 -9.02 -11.68
N ALA A 167 22.75 -8.25 -11.94
CA ALA A 167 23.75 -8.56 -12.97
C ALA A 167 24.62 -9.77 -12.62
N ALA A 168 24.83 -10.05 -11.32
CA ALA A 168 25.58 -11.20 -10.82
C ALA A 168 24.83 -12.52 -11.07
N VAL A 169 23.53 -12.54 -10.79
CA VAL A 169 22.70 -13.74 -10.91
C VAL A 169 22.41 -14.08 -12.39
N ALA A 170 22.24 -13.07 -13.26
CA ALA A 170 21.98 -13.29 -14.68
C ALA A 170 23.22 -13.75 -15.47
N ALA A 171 24.42 -13.35 -15.03
CA ALA A 171 25.66 -13.86 -15.57
C ALA A 171 25.93 -15.24 -14.97
N LYS A 172 25.57 -16.32 -15.68
CA LYS A 172 25.87 -17.72 -15.30
C LYS A 172 27.37 -18.04 -15.07
N ASN A 173 28.23 -17.03 -15.01
CA ASN A 173 29.61 -16.99 -14.53
C ASN A 173 29.94 -15.56 -14.05
N ALA A 174 29.38 -15.13 -12.92
CA ALA A 174 29.79 -13.87 -12.29
C ALA A 174 31.26 -13.98 -11.85
N GLY A 175 32.16 -13.28 -12.55
CA GLY A 175 33.56 -13.22 -12.15
C GLY A 175 33.73 -12.62 -10.75
N PRO A 176 34.89 -12.82 -10.08
CA PRO A 176 35.13 -12.42 -8.69
C PRO A 176 34.79 -10.96 -8.36
N ALA A 177 34.91 -10.06 -9.34
CA ALA A 177 34.59 -8.65 -9.20
C ALA A 177 33.08 -8.38 -8.99
N VAL A 178 32.22 -9.15 -9.66
CA VAL A 178 30.75 -8.99 -9.56
C VAL A 178 30.25 -9.58 -8.24
N ALA A 179 30.80 -10.71 -7.82
CA ALA A 179 30.56 -11.28 -6.50
C ALA A 179 31.00 -10.33 -5.37
N ALA A 180 32.19 -9.71 -5.49
CA ALA A 180 32.68 -8.73 -4.52
C ALA A 180 31.77 -7.48 -4.44
N GLN A 181 31.20 -7.06 -5.57
CA GLN A 181 30.30 -5.91 -5.60
C GLN A 181 28.93 -6.24 -4.99
N ALA A 182 28.37 -7.42 -5.26
CA ALA A 182 27.15 -7.91 -4.61
C ALA A 182 27.34 -8.03 -3.09
N VAL A 183 28.47 -8.59 -2.64
CA VAL A 183 28.85 -8.65 -1.21
C VAL A 183 28.96 -7.26 -0.61
N ASN A 184 29.58 -6.29 -1.28
CA ASN A 184 29.69 -4.92 -0.76
C ASN A 184 28.33 -4.26 -0.56
N VAL A 185 27.36 -4.52 -1.44
CA VAL A 185 26.01 -3.96 -1.34
C VAL A 185 25.23 -4.65 -0.24
N ALA A 186 25.28 -5.98 -0.19
CA ALA A 186 24.61 -6.73 0.86
C ALA A 186 25.18 -6.34 2.24
N MET A 187 26.49 -6.11 2.35
CA MET A 187 27.14 -5.55 3.54
C MET A 187 26.71 -4.12 3.88
N GLN A 188 26.27 -3.32 2.90
CA GLN A 188 25.68 -1.99 3.14
C GLN A 188 24.21 -2.05 3.55
N LEU A 189 23.52 -3.13 3.18
CA LEU A 189 22.14 -3.44 3.54
C LEU A 189 21.99 -4.21 4.84
N LYS A 190 23.10 -4.75 5.35
CA LYS A 190 23.15 -5.45 6.63
C LYS A 190 22.58 -4.58 7.73
N PHE A 191 21.44 -4.98 8.27
CA PHE A 191 20.85 -4.31 9.41
C PHE A 191 21.68 -4.56 10.68
N SER A 192 21.59 -3.63 11.62
CA SER A 192 22.24 -3.80 12.91
C SER A 192 21.54 -4.91 13.69
N ARG A 193 22.23 -5.52 14.67
CA ARG A 193 21.61 -6.56 15.52
C ARG A 193 20.37 -6.05 16.24
N GLU A 194 20.35 -4.76 16.55
CA GLU A 194 19.22 -4.09 17.18
C GLU A 194 18.01 -4.00 16.24
N PHE A 195 18.21 -3.72 14.94
CA PHE A 195 17.13 -3.71 13.96
C PHE A 195 16.60 -5.11 13.62
N GLU A 196 17.46 -6.13 13.60
CA GLU A 196 17.03 -7.52 13.45
C GLU A 196 16.16 -7.97 14.64
N ALA A 197 16.61 -7.69 15.87
CA ALA A 197 15.83 -8.01 17.07
C ALA A 197 14.49 -7.25 17.11
N GLU A 198 14.48 -5.97 16.71
CA GLU A 198 13.25 -5.19 16.58
C GLU A 198 12.32 -5.76 15.50
N ALA A 199 12.85 -6.21 14.36
CA ALA A 199 12.05 -6.83 13.31
C ALA A 199 11.46 -8.18 13.72
N ASP A 200 12.22 -9.00 14.47
CA ASP A 200 11.75 -10.28 15.01
C ASP A 200 10.62 -10.09 16.03
N ASP A 201 10.79 -9.19 17.02
CA ASP A 201 9.76 -8.87 18.02
C ASP A 201 8.47 -8.34 17.36
N LEU A 202 8.61 -7.36 16.47
CA LEU A 202 7.48 -6.81 15.73
C LEU A 202 6.81 -7.88 14.86
N GLY A 203 7.60 -8.69 14.15
CA GLY A 203 7.12 -9.76 13.28
C GLY A 203 6.32 -10.82 14.05
N MET A 204 6.88 -11.33 15.14
CA MET A 204 6.20 -12.28 16.04
C MET A 204 4.92 -11.69 16.62
N THR A 205 4.94 -10.42 17.03
CA THR A 205 3.76 -9.72 17.54
C THR A 205 2.67 -9.61 16.49
N PHE A 206 3.00 -9.22 15.25
CA PHE A 206 2.02 -9.04 14.18
C PHE A 206 1.42 -10.36 13.73
N MET A 207 2.24 -11.39 13.53
CA MET A 207 1.74 -12.70 13.13
C MET A 207 0.88 -13.33 14.25
N SER A 208 1.26 -13.18 15.53
CA SER A 208 0.46 -13.66 16.67
C SER A 208 -0.92 -12.98 16.73
N ARG A 209 -0.98 -11.67 16.45
CA ARG A 209 -2.25 -10.91 16.39
C ARG A 209 -3.14 -11.33 15.22
N ALA A 210 -2.54 -11.77 14.12
CA ALA A 210 -3.25 -12.28 12.96
C ALA A 210 -3.59 -13.79 13.08
N GLY A 211 -3.19 -14.44 14.18
CA GLY A 211 -3.58 -15.81 14.50
C GLY A 211 -2.56 -16.88 14.11
N TYR A 212 -1.38 -16.50 13.64
CA TYR A 212 -0.29 -17.42 13.28
C TYR A 212 0.58 -17.74 14.49
N ASP A 213 1.11 -18.97 14.56
CA ASP A 213 2.02 -19.39 15.62
C ASP A 213 3.42 -18.77 15.43
N PRO A 214 3.93 -17.94 16.36
CA PRO A 214 5.24 -17.31 16.24
C PRO A 214 6.42 -18.30 16.18
N HIS A 215 6.26 -19.55 16.62
CA HIS A 215 7.31 -20.58 16.45
C HIS A 215 7.63 -20.85 14.98
N GLY A 216 6.70 -20.58 14.06
CA GLY A 216 6.95 -20.68 12.62
C GLY A 216 8.17 -19.88 12.16
N MET A 217 8.45 -18.73 12.79
CA MET A 217 9.64 -17.93 12.50
C MET A 217 10.93 -18.68 12.83
N ALA A 218 11.02 -19.29 14.02
CA ALA A 218 12.18 -20.10 14.41
C ALA A 218 12.35 -21.31 13.50
N HIS A 219 11.27 -22.04 13.20
CA HIS A 219 11.31 -23.21 12.31
C HIS A 219 11.82 -22.86 10.91
N PHE A 220 11.49 -21.68 10.39
CA PHE A 220 12.02 -21.25 9.10
C PHE A 220 13.49 -20.83 9.21
N PHE A 221 13.90 -20.17 10.28
CA PHE A 221 15.32 -19.86 10.53
C PHE A 221 16.17 -21.13 10.61
N GLU A 222 15.70 -22.19 11.25
CA GLU A 222 16.39 -23.49 11.28
C GLU A 222 16.60 -24.07 9.86
N LYS A 223 15.67 -23.82 8.92
CA LYS A 223 15.83 -24.25 7.52
C LYS A 223 16.92 -23.46 6.81
N ILE A 224 16.98 -22.16 7.04
CA ILE A 224 18.06 -21.31 6.51
C ILE A 224 19.41 -21.76 7.09
N GLU A 225 19.45 -22.07 8.39
CA GLU A 225 20.66 -22.59 9.05
C GLU A 225 21.06 -23.96 8.47
N ALA A 226 20.10 -24.84 8.20
CA ALA A 226 20.37 -26.17 7.64
C ALA A 226 20.93 -26.11 6.20
N GLU A 227 20.65 -25.03 5.44
CA GLU A 227 21.29 -24.79 4.16
C GLU A 227 22.75 -24.32 4.28
N GLU A 228 23.21 -23.85 5.44
CA GLU A 228 24.60 -23.52 5.73
C GLU A 228 25.47 -24.81 5.76
N ARG A 229 25.79 -25.37 4.59
CA ARG A 229 26.64 -26.56 4.50
C ARG A 229 28.09 -26.23 4.91
N PRO A 230 28.71 -26.98 5.83
CA PRO A 230 30.15 -26.88 6.11
C PRO A 230 30.96 -27.22 4.85
N GLY A 231 31.61 -26.22 4.26
CA GLY A 231 32.47 -26.37 3.07
C GLY A 231 31.92 -25.78 1.76
N ALA A 232 30.69 -25.26 1.74
CA ALA A 232 30.25 -24.37 0.69
C ALA A 232 30.77 -22.95 0.98
N VAL A 233 31.50 -22.35 0.04
CA VAL A 233 32.01 -20.96 0.17
C VAL A 233 30.88 -19.92 -0.07
N GLU A 234 29.66 -20.38 -0.36
CA GLU A 234 28.48 -19.53 -0.50
C GLU A 234 27.72 -19.46 0.82
N ILE A 235 27.89 -18.34 1.53
CA ILE A 235 26.95 -17.93 2.58
C ILE A 235 25.60 -17.66 1.89
N PRO A 236 24.47 -18.25 2.34
CA PRO A 236 23.15 -17.97 1.81
C PRO A 236 22.86 -16.46 1.67
N PRO A 237 22.28 -15.99 0.54
CA PRO A 237 21.96 -14.57 0.30
C PRO A 237 21.28 -13.85 1.47
N TYR A 238 20.36 -14.55 2.17
CA TYR A 238 19.65 -14.05 3.34
C TYR A 238 20.55 -13.61 4.49
N LEU A 239 21.66 -14.32 4.74
CA LEU A 239 22.56 -14.01 5.86
C LEU A 239 23.43 -12.79 5.62
N TYR A 240 23.57 -12.34 4.36
CA TYR A 240 24.24 -11.08 4.09
C TYR A 240 23.39 -9.88 4.51
N SER A 241 22.05 -9.99 4.40
CA SER A 241 21.12 -8.97 4.89
C SER A 241 20.77 -9.14 6.37
N HIS A 242 20.69 -10.38 6.87
CA HIS A 242 20.17 -10.73 8.20
C HIS A 242 21.13 -11.62 9.02
N PRO A 243 22.06 -11.06 9.81
CA PRO A 243 23.06 -11.82 10.56
C PRO A 243 22.51 -12.50 11.84
N ALA A 244 23.34 -13.37 12.45
CA ALA A 244 23.17 -13.92 13.81
C ALA A 244 22.00 -14.90 14.01
N LEU A 245 21.78 -15.79 13.05
CA LEU A 245 20.64 -16.72 13.01
C LEU A 245 20.48 -17.57 14.29
N LYS A 246 21.56 -18.13 14.85
CA LYS A 246 21.52 -18.93 16.09
C LYS A 246 20.98 -18.17 17.30
N ASP A 247 21.44 -16.94 17.50
CA ASP A 247 21.00 -16.10 18.61
C ASP A 247 19.53 -15.69 18.43
N ARG A 248 19.11 -15.47 17.18
CA ARG A 248 17.73 -15.12 16.81
C ARG A 248 16.76 -16.28 16.99
N ILE A 249 17.12 -17.50 16.55
CA ILE A 249 16.33 -18.73 16.81
C ILE A 249 16.06 -18.85 18.30
N LYS A 250 17.12 -18.76 19.12
CA LYS A 250 16.98 -18.82 20.57
C LYS A 250 16.08 -17.72 21.13
N ALA A 251 16.21 -16.49 20.64
CA ALA A 251 15.38 -15.37 21.07
C ALA A 251 13.89 -15.61 20.76
N VAL A 252 13.58 -16.09 19.54
CA VAL A 252 12.21 -16.45 19.15
C VAL A 252 11.67 -17.58 20.03
N GLU A 253 12.45 -18.63 20.28
CA GLU A 253 12.04 -19.74 21.17
C GLU A 253 11.77 -19.29 22.61
N ASP A 254 12.57 -18.35 23.13
CA ASP A 254 12.43 -17.81 24.48
C ASP A 254 11.22 -16.84 24.58
N GLU A 255 10.88 -16.11 23.50
CA GLU A 255 9.84 -15.08 23.49
C GLU A 255 8.47 -15.57 23.02
N ALA A 256 8.40 -16.44 22.02
CA ALA A 256 7.16 -16.96 21.44
C ALA A 256 6.14 -17.48 22.49
N PRO A 257 6.55 -18.19 23.57
CA PRO A 257 5.62 -18.65 24.60
C PRO A 257 4.96 -17.52 25.42
N THR A 258 5.52 -16.31 25.37
CA THR A 258 4.98 -15.13 26.08
C THR A 258 3.89 -14.41 25.28
N LEU A 259 3.82 -14.66 23.98
CA LEU A 259 2.87 -14.01 23.08
C LEU A 259 1.52 -14.73 23.08
N ARG A 260 0.46 -13.93 23.05
CA ARG A 260 -0.91 -14.45 22.92
C ARG A 260 -1.28 -14.51 21.44
N VAL A 261 -1.51 -15.72 20.94
CA VAL A 261 -2.06 -15.93 19.58
C VAL A 261 -3.56 -15.63 19.59
N HIS A 262 -4.01 -14.78 18.68
CA HIS A 262 -5.39 -14.34 18.55
C HIS A 262 -6.10 -15.07 17.39
N GLY A 263 -6.91 -16.08 17.72
CA GLY A 263 -7.67 -16.81 16.71
C GLY A 263 -6.83 -17.84 15.98
N SER A 264 -7.03 -17.98 14.68
CA SER A 264 -6.32 -18.91 13.82
C SER A 264 -6.19 -18.30 12.42
N PRO A 265 -5.22 -18.76 11.60
CA PRO A 265 -5.07 -18.26 10.24
C PRO A 265 -6.34 -18.46 9.41
N PRO A 266 -6.61 -17.61 8.41
CA PRO A 266 -7.74 -17.80 7.50
C PRO A 266 -7.69 -19.17 6.81
N ALA A 267 -8.77 -19.94 6.92
CA ALA A 267 -8.82 -21.32 6.42
C ALA A 267 -8.67 -21.41 4.89
N ASP A 268 -9.13 -20.39 4.17
CA ASP A 268 -8.92 -20.23 2.73
C ASP A 268 -7.44 -20.05 2.41
N LEU A 269 -6.74 -19.19 3.14
CA LEU A 269 -5.31 -18.96 2.92
C LEU A 269 -4.47 -20.22 3.19
N VAL A 270 -4.81 -20.97 4.25
CA VAL A 270 -4.18 -22.28 4.54
C VAL A 270 -4.42 -23.27 3.39
N ALA A 271 -5.63 -23.30 2.82
CA ALA A 271 -5.97 -24.17 1.70
C ALA A 271 -5.35 -23.73 0.36
N GLU A 272 -5.09 -22.44 0.18
CA GLU A 272 -4.49 -21.86 -1.04
C GLU A 272 -2.98 -22.10 -1.13
N MET A 273 -2.28 -22.29 0.00
CA MET A 273 -0.82 -22.45 0.01
C MET A 273 -0.31 -23.61 -0.87
N PRO A 274 -0.85 -24.85 -0.78
CA PRO A 274 -0.41 -25.94 -1.65
C PRO A 274 -0.67 -25.67 -3.13
N GLU A 275 -1.79 -25.01 -3.47
CA GLU A 275 -2.09 -24.60 -4.85
C GLU A 275 -1.07 -23.57 -5.36
N ALA A 276 -0.76 -22.56 -4.55
CA ALA A 276 0.23 -21.55 -4.88
C ALA A 276 1.64 -22.15 -5.06
N GLN A 277 2.05 -23.08 -4.20
CA GLN A 277 3.33 -23.78 -4.31
C GLN A 277 3.40 -24.66 -5.56
N LEU A 278 2.38 -25.48 -5.81
CA LEU A 278 2.31 -26.33 -7.01
C LEU A 278 2.39 -25.48 -8.28
N ARG A 279 1.60 -24.43 -8.35
CA ARG A 279 1.57 -23.50 -9.47
C ARG A 279 2.91 -22.80 -9.66
N LEU A 280 3.57 -22.40 -8.58
CA LEU A 280 4.91 -21.83 -8.64
C LEU A 280 5.94 -22.83 -9.20
N THR A 281 5.86 -24.11 -8.81
CA THR A 281 6.69 -25.17 -9.40
C THR A 281 6.45 -25.32 -10.91
N GLU A 282 5.19 -25.36 -11.35
CA GLU A 282 4.85 -25.43 -12.78
C GLU A 282 5.41 -24.26 -13.59
N LEU A 283 5.37 -23.05 -13.03
CA LEU A 283 5.95 -21.85 -13.64
C LEU A 283 7.46 -21.98 -13.79
N ILE A 284 8.16 -22.45 -12.75
CA ILE A 284 9.61 -22.66 -12.76
C ILE A 284 9.99 -23.70 -13.82
N ASP A 285 9.32 -24.85 -13.84
CA ASP A 285 9.57 -25.96 -14.77
C ASP A 285 9.30 -25.55 -16.23
N ALA A 286 8.24 -24.75 -16.45
CA ALA A 286 7.89 -24.23 -17.77
C ALA A 286 8.74 -23.01 -18.19
N HIS A 287 9.60 -22.48 -17.31
CA HIS A 287 10.35 -21.24 -17.50
C HIS A 287 9.45 -20.05 -17.82
N ARG A 288 8.34 -19.93 -17.08
CA ARG A 288 7.32 -18.89 -17.22
C ARG A 288 7.18 -18.09 -15.94
N THR A 289 6.71 -16.86 -16.07
CA THR A 289 6.33 -16.01 -14.93
C THR A 289 4.82 -15.93 -14.73
N SER A 290 4.04 -16.40 -15.71
CA SER A 290 2.60 -16.58 -15.64
C SER A 290 2.18 -17.76 -16.52
N LEU A 291 1.12 -18.46 -16.14
CA LEU A 291 0.59 -19.54 -16.98
C LEU A 291 -0.25 -18.95 -18.13
N PRO A 292 -0.18 -19.57 -19.33
CA PRO A 292 -1.02 -19.15 -20.45
C PRO A 292 -2.50 -19.37 -20.13
N GLN A 293 -3.37 -18.75 -20.92
CA GLN A 293 -4.80 -19.07 -20.92
C GLN A 293 -4.99 -20.58 -21.05
N ALA A 294 -5.89 -21.16 -20.24
CA ALA A 294 -6.23 -22.58 -20.34
C ALA A 294 -6.67 -22.90 -21.77
N ALA A 295 -5.87 -23.71 -22.47
CA ALA A 295 -5.94 -23.89 -23.92
C ALA A 295 -7.02 -24.88 -24.39
N ALA A 296 -7.97 -25.25 -23.53
CA ALA A 296 -8.92 -26.31 -23.87
C ALA A 296 -9.96 -25.81 -24.92
N PRO A 297 -10.08 -26.49 -26.08
CA PRO A 297 -11.24 -26.33 -26.94
C PRO A 297 -12.45 -26.95 -26.23
N LEU A 298 -13.11 -26.15 -25.41
CA LEU A 298 -14.42 -26.50 -24.85
C LEU A 298 -15.48 -26.37 -25.95
N ASP A 299 -16.43 -27.31 -26.01
CA ASP A 299 -17.71 -27.04 -26.69
C ASP A 299 -18.37 -25.87 -25.94
N ARG A 300 -18.52 -24.74 -26.63
CA ARG A 300 -18.94 -23.44 -26.08
C ARG A 300 -20.41 -23.14 -26.31
N SER A 301 -21.14 -24.03 -26.98
CA SER A 301 -22.51 -23.80 -27.42
C SER A 301 -23.47 -23.54 -26.26
N ALA A 302 -23.40 -24.35 -25.20
CA ALA A 302 -24.21 -24.18 -24.00
C ALA A 302 -23.90 -22.87 -23.27
N GLY A 303 -22.61 -22.54 -23.07
CA GLY A 303 -22.17 -21.27 -22.50
C GLY A 303 -22.60 -20.06 -23.33
N GLU A 304 -22.54 -20.14 -24.65
CA GLU A 304 -22.96 -19.06 -25.56
C GLU A 304 -24.46 -18.79 -25.49
N ALA A 305 -25.29 -19.84 -25.50
CA ALA A 305 -26.73 -19.71 -25.34
C ALA A 305 -27.09 -19.09 -23.98
N ALA A 306 -26.42 -19.51 -22.91
CA ALA A 306 -26.63 -18.98 -21.58
C ALA A 306 -26.23 -17.51 -21.45
N LEU A 307 -25.08 -17.11 -22.02
CA LEU A 307 -24.62 -15.72 -22.05
C LEU A 307 -25.64 -14.83 -22.77
N ALA A 308 -26.11 -15.24 -23.95
CA ALA A 308 -27.13 -14.51 -24.69
C ALA A 308 -28.46 -14.38 -23.93
N ALA A 309 -28.89 -15.46 -23.27
CA ALA A 309 -30.11 -15.44 -22.45
C ALA A 309 -29.96 -14.54 -21.21
N ALA A 310 -28.80 -14.53 -20.57
CA ALA A 310 -28.51 -13.64 -19.46
C ALA A 310 -28.48 -12.17 -19.89
N ASP A 311 -27.87 -11.86 -21.04
CA ASP A 311 -27.85 -10.51 -21.59
C ASP A 311 -29.25 -10.01 -21.96
N GLY A 312 -30.09 -10.86 -22.56
CA GLY A 312 -31.49 -10.53 -22.84
C GLY A 312 -32.26 -10.14 -21.57
N ARG A 313 -32.16 -10.94 -20.51
CA ARG A 313 -32.77 -10.64 -19.21
C ARG A 313 -32.23 -9.37 -18.57
N ALA A 314 -30.92 -9.13 -18.67
CA ALA A 314 -30.31 -7.92 -18.12
C ALA A 314 -30.81 -6.64 -18.82
N VAL A 315 -31.03 -6.68 -20.14
CA VAL A 315 -31.63 -5.57 -20.90
C VAL A 315 -33.07 -5.30 -20.47
N GLU A 316 -33.82 -6.33 -20.10
CA GLU A 316 -35.18 -6.22 -19.55
C GLU A 316 -35.21 -5.75 -18.08
N GLY A 317 -34.04 -5.58 -17.44
CA GLY A 317 -33.90 -5.21 -16.03
C GLY A 317 -33.97 -6.38 -15.06
N ASP A 318 -34.15 -7.62 -15.54
CA ASP A 318 -34.15 -8.84 -14.73
C ASP A 318 -32.71 -9.33 -14.43
N LEU A 319 -31.99 -8.57 -13.62
CA LEU A 319 -30.62 -8.91 -13.21
C LEU A 319 -30.55 -10.24 -12.43
N GLN A 320 -31.55 -10.54 -11.61
CA GLN A 320 -31.57 -11.76 -10.81
C GLN A 320 -31.77 -13.00 -11.67
N GLY A 321 -32.69 -12.95 -12.63
CA GLY A 321 -32.86 -14.02 -13.60
C GLY A 321 -31.64 -14.18 -14.50
N ALA A 322 -30.99 -13.08 -14.90
CA ALA A 322 -29.75 -13.14 -15.67
C ALA A 322 -28.62 -13.87 -14.91
N ILE A 323 -28.41 -13.54 -13.63
CA ILE A 323 -27.43 -14.21 -12.76
C ILE A 323 -27.79 -15.69 -12.58
N ALA A 324 -29.06 -16.01 -12.37
CA ALA A 324 -29.51 -17.40 -12.19
C ALA A 324 -29.26 -18.27 -13.44
N VAL A 325 -29.42 -17.71 -14.65
CA VAL A 325 -29.09 -18.38 -15.91
C VAL A 325 -27.60 -18.73 -15.97
N LEU A 326 -26.72 -17.79 -15.62
CA LEU A 326 -25.28 -18.02 -15.64
C LEU A 326 -24.84 -19.05 -14.57
N ALA A 327 -25.40 -18.98 -13.37
CA ALA A 327 -25.12 -19.95 -12.31
C ALA A 327 -25.55 -21.38 -12.69
N ALA A 328 -26.64 -21.53 -13.46
CA ALA A 328 -27.03 -22.82 -14.01
C ALA A 328 -26.08 -23.28 -15.12
N ALA A 329 -25.64 -22.36 -15.98
CA ALA A 329 -24.72 -22.65 -17.07
C ALA A 329 -23.32 -23.06 -16.58
N GLU A 330 -22.81 -22.46 -15.52
CA GLU A 330 -21.51 -22.82 -14.93
C GLU A 330 -21.51 -24.26 -14.40
N LYS A 331 -22.64 -24.77 -13.90
CA LYS A 331 -22.75 -26.19 -13.50
C LYS A 331 -22.67 -27.15 -14.69
N VAL A 332 -23.16 -26.71 -15.87
CA VAL A 332 -23.10 -27.49 -17.11
C VAL A 332 -21.72 -27.37 -17.76
N GLN A 333 -21.10 -26.19 -17.69
CA GLN A 333 -19.85 -25.86 -18.33
C GLN A 333 -18.88 -25.15 -17.35
N PRO A 334 -18.33 -25.86 -16.35
CA PRO A 334 -17.51 -25.25 -15.30
C PRO A 334 -16.16 -24.71 -15.78
N GLY A 335 -15.73 -25.09 -16.99
CA GLY A 335 -14.47 -24.67 -17.58
C GLY A 335 -14.53 -23.36 -18.39
N ASP A 336 -15.71 -22.77 -18.63
CA ASP A 336 -15.81 -21.56 -19.46
C ASP A 336 -15.64 -20.28 -18.61
N PRO A 337 -14.50 -19.57 -18.70
CA PRO A 337 -14.26 -18.35 -17.92
C PRO A 337 -15.22 -17.20 -18.25
N ARG A 338 -15.89 -17.23 -19.41
CA ARG A 338 -16.82 -16.17 -19.83
C ARG A 338 -18.06 -16.12 -18.93
N ILE A 339 -18.51 -17.27 -18.42
CA ILE A 339 -19.71 -17.39 -17.59
C ILE A 339 -19.53 -16.66 -16.24
N PRO A 340 -18.57 -17.01 -15.38
CA PRO A 340 -18.36 -16.31 -14.11
C PRO A 340 -17.90 -14.86 -14.33
N PHE A 341 -17.27 -14.54 -15.46
CA PHE A 341 -16.91 -13.15 -15.77
C PHE A 341 -18.16 -12.30 -15.96
N ARG A 342 -19.10 -12.77 -16.78
CA ARG A 342 -20.34 -12.06 -17.03
C ARG A 342 -21.23 -12.01 -15.79
N GLU A 343 -21.22 -13.08 -14.98
CA GLU A 343 -21.90 -13.11 -13.69
C GLU A 343 -21.38 -11.99 -12.78
N GLY A 344 -20.06 -11.80 -12.70
CA GLY A 344 -19.44 -10.71 -11.95
C GLY A 344 -19.92 -9.32 -12.39
N GLU A 345 -19.99 -9.07 -13.70
CA GLU A 345 -20.48 -7.78 -14.21
C GLU A 345 -21.96 -7.52 -13.85
N LEU A 346 -22.80 -8.55 -13.93
CA LEU A 346 -24.22 -8.45 -13.56
C LEU A 346 -24.39 -8.27 -12.04
N LEU A 347 -23.56 -8.93 -11.24
CA LEU A 347 -23.52 -8.75 -9.79
C LEU A 347 -23.10 -7.33 -9.41
N GLU A 348 -22.14 -6.72 -10.11
CA GLU A 348 -21.79 -5.31 -9.92
C GLU A 348 -22.95 -4.37 -10.27
N MET A 349 -23.64 -4.61 -11.39
CA MET A 349 -24.84 -3.86 -11.77
C MET A 349 -25.95 -3.96 -10.71
N ALA A 350 -26.06 -5.11 -10.04
CA ALA A 350 -26.99 -5.34 -8.94
C ALA A 350 -26.48 -4.81 -7.57
N GLY A 351 -25.30 -4.20 -7.51
CA GLY A 351 -24.69 -3.72 -6.26
C GLY A 351 -24.12 -4.81 -5.34
N ARG A 352 -24.09 -6.07 -5.77
CA ARG A 352 -23.65 -7.25 -5.03
C ARG A 352 -22.13 -7.45 -5.14
N ARG A 353 -21.36 -6.48 -4.63
CA ARG A 353 -19.90 -6.35 -4.84
C ARG A 353 -19.09 -7.56 -4.36
N THR A 354 -19.38 -8.08 -3.16
CA THR A 354 -18.65 -9.23 -2.60
C THR A 354 -18.80 -10.48 -3.47
N GLU A 355 -20.02 -10.71 -3.98
CA GLU A 355 -20.30 -11.84 -4.86
C GLU A 355 -19.67 -11.64 -6.25
N ALA A 356 -19.64 -10.39 -6.75
CA ALA A 356 -18.93 -10.06 -7.98
C ALA A 356 -17.42 -10.37 -7.89
N ILE A 357 -16.78 -10.02 -6.77
CA ILE A 357 -15.36 -10.36 -6.51
C ILE A 357 -15.17 -11.89 -6.51
N ALA A 358 -16.08 -12.64 -5.89
CA ALA A 358 -16.03 -14.10 -5.90
C ALA A 358 -16.20 -14.69 -7.32
N ALA A 359 -17.06 -14.10 -8.16
CA ALA A 359 -17.22 -14.48 -9.56
C ALA A 359 -15.94 -14.19 -10.37
N TYR A 360 -15.34 -13.01 -10.22
CA TYR A 360 -14.07 -12.68 -10.88
C TYR A 360 -12.90 -13.57 -10.45
N ARG A 361 -12.82 -13.96 -9.17
CA ARG A 361 -11.83 -14.94 -8.69
C ARG A 361 -11.99 -16.29 -9.38
N ARG A 362 -13.23 -16.78 -9.56
CA ARG A 362 -13.51 -18.00 -10.33
C ARG A 362 -13.05 -17.86 -11.78
N THR A 363 -13.30 -16.71 -12.42
CA THR A 363 -12.76 -16.43 -13.77
C THR A 363 -11.24 -16.51 -13.82
N LEU A 364 -10.52 -15.94 -12.85
CA LEU A 364 -9.05 -15.97 -12.85
C LEU A 364 -8.45 -17.36 -12.65
N ARG A 365 -9.11 -18.23 -11.89
CA ARG A 365 -8.68 -19.65 -11.79
C ARG A 365 -8.76 -20.37 -13.13
N LEU A 366 -9.78 -20.04 -13.94
CA LEU A 366 -9.98 -20.60 -15.27
C LEU A 366 -9.09 -19.93 -16.33
N ASP A 367 -8.87 -18.62 -16.21
CA ASP A 367 -8.07 -17.83 -17.13
C ASP A 367 -7.30 -16.71 -16.40
N PRO A 368 -6.08 -17.00 -15.92
CA PRO A 368 -5.26 -16.07 -15.13
C PRO A 368 -4.68 -14.91 -15.96
N THR A 369 -4.84 -14.93 -17.29
CA THR A 369 -4.22 -13.95 -18.19
C THR A 369 -5.12 -12.74 -18.49
N ARG A 370 -6.39 -12.78 -18.09
CA ARG A 370 -7.38 -11.74 -18.45
C ARG A 370 -7.19 -10.46 -17.65
N ALA A 371 -6.45 -9.51 -18.23
CA ALA A 371 -6.26 -8.15 -17.70
C ALA A 371 -7.59 -7.45 -17.34
N GLN A 372 -8.64 -7.63 -18.14
CA GLN A 372 -9.94 -7.01 -17.89
C GLN A 372 -10.61 -7.52 -16.60
N VAL A 373 -10.43 -8.81 -16.26
CA VAL A 373 -10.98 -9.40 -15.03
C VAL A 373 -10.28 -8.79 -13.81
N LEU A 374 -8.96 -8.68 -13.87
CA LEU A 374 -8.15 -8.03 -12.84
C LEU A 374 -8.56 -6.56 -12.66
N TYR A 375 -8.78 -5.83 -13.75
CA TYR A 375 -9.22 -4.44 -13.70
C TYR A 375 -10.59 -4.29 -13.04
N LYS A 376 -11.57 -5.10 -13.47
CA LYS A 376 -12.93 -5.11 -12.91
C LYS A 376 -12.92 -5.47 -11.43
N MET A 377 -12.18 -6.50 -11.05
CA MET A 377 -12.05 -6.89 -9.65
C MET A 377 -11.36 -5.82 -8.81
N GLY A 378 -10.35 -5.13 -9.35
CA GLY A 378 -9.71 -3.99 -8.70
C GLY A 378 -10.68 -2.83 -8.44
N LEU A 379 -11.53 -2.49 -9.41
CA LEU A 379 -12.60 -1.50 -9.23
C LEU A 379 -13.66 -1.95 -8.22
N ALA A 380 -14.07 -3.22 -8.26
CA ALA A 380 -15.00 -3.78 -7.28
C ALA A 380 -14.42 -3.71 -5.85
N CYS A 381 -13.14 -4.06 -5.67
CA CYS A 381 -12.44 -3.92 -4.39
C CYS A 381 -12.36 -2.45 -3.95
N LYS A 382 -12.07 -1.50 -4.86
CA LYS A 382 -12.07 -0.06 -4.56
C LYS A 382 -13.45 0.36 -4.03
N ALA A 383 -14.52 -0.02 -4.73
CA ALA A 383 -15.89 0.28 -4.34
C ALA A 383 -16.32 -0.41 -3.03
N ASN A 384 -15.69 -1.53 -2.66
CA ASN A 384 -15.93 -2.22 -1.39
C ASN A 384 -15.07 -1.67 -0.22
N GLY A 385 -14.24 -0.65 -0.45
CA GLY A 385 -13.32 -0.10 0.55
C GLY A 385 -12.07 -0.96 0.79
N GLU A 386 -11.86 -2.02 0.01
CA GLU A 386 -10.69 -2.90 0.08
C GLU A 386 -9.51 -2.30 -0.67
N ARG A 387 -9.00 -1.15 -0.18
CA ARG A 387 -7.98 -0.32 -0.84
C ARG A 387 -6.73 -1.10 -1.25
N HIS A 388 -6.21 -1.98 -0.41
CA HIS A 388 -4.99 -2.75 -0.70
C HIS A 388 -5.21 -3.78 -1.83
N ARG A 389 -6.33 -4.51 -1.81
CA ARG A 389 -6.72 -5.44 -2.89
C ARG A 389 -7.02 -4.71 -4.19
N ALA A 390 -7.63 -3.53 -4.11
CA ALA A 390 -7.85 -2.68 -5.28
C ALA A 390 -6.52 -2.35 -5.97
N VAL A 391 -5.52 -1.87 -5.21
CA VAL A 391 -4.18 -1.61 -5.75
C VAL A 391 -3.56 -2.86 -6.34
N PHE A 392 -3.60 -3.99 -5.62
CA PHE A 392 -3.04 -5.25 -6.12
C PHE A 392 -3.60 -5.61 -7.49
N TYR A 393 -4.92 -5.73 -7.63
CA TYR A 393 -5.53 -6.19 -8.88
C TYR A 393 -5.42 -5.15 -10.01
N LEU A 394 -5.47 -3.86 -9.71
CA LEU A 394 -5.26 -2.81 -10.72
C LEU A 394 -3.82 -2.81 -11.25
N GLU A 395 -2.81 -3.02 -10.40
CA GLU A 395 -1.42 -3.17 -10.85
C GLU A 395 -1.22 -4.43 -11.70
N GLN A 396 -1.86 -5.55 -11.33
CA GLN A 396 -1.83 -6.78 -12.13
C GLN A 396 -2.49 -6.57 -13.50
N ALA A 397 -3.57 -5.79 -13.57
CA ALA A 397 -4.22 -5.42 -14.81
C ALA A 397 -3.35 -4.49 -15.67
N GLU A 398 -2.76 -3.46 -15.06
CA GLU A 398 -1.89 -2.48 -15.73
C GLU A 398 -0.72 -3.15 -16.46
N ARG A 399 -0.06 -4.13 -15.81
CA ARG A 399 1.06 -4.89 -16.40
C ARG A 399 0.67 -5.73 -17.60
N ARG A 400 -0.60 -6.17 -17.66
CA ARG A 400 -1.12 -7.08 -18.70
C ARG A 400 -1.84 -6.36 -19.83
N PHE A 401 -2.31 -5.14 -19.60
CA PHE A 401 -2.86 -4.34 -20.69
C PHE A 401 -1.78 -3.99 -21.70
N GLY A 402 -2.19 -3.83 -22.97
CA GLY A 402 -1.26 -3.44 -24.03
C GLY A 402 -0.56 -2.13 -23.69
N GLU A 403 0.74 -2.05 -24.00
CA GLU A 403 1.57 -0.89 -23.71
C GLU A 403 0.94 0.38 -24.30
N LYS A 404 0.82 1.44 -23.48
CA LYS A 404 0.21 2.73 -23.83
C LYS A 404 -1.27 2.68 -24.21
N SER A 405 -1.95 1.54 -24.01
CA SER A 405 -3.40 1.46 -24.20
C SER A 405 -4.14 2.36 -23.20
N GLU A 406 -5.34 2.81 -23.59
CA GLU A 406 -6.18 3.62 -22.71
C GLU A 406 -6.57 2.88 -21.42
N LEU A 407 -6.72 1.54 -21.48
CA LEU A 407 -6.99 0.72 -20.30
C LEU A 407 -5.79 0.65 -19.35
N GLN A 408 -4.57 0.54 -19.88
CA GLN A 408 -3.36 0.61 -19.06
C GLN A 408 -3.27 1.96 -18.33
N LYS A 409 -3.47 3.07 -19.07
CA LYS A 409 -3.45 4.43 -18.48
C LYS A 409 -4.51 4.60 -17.39
N LYS A 410 -5.72 4.07 -17.61
CA LYS A 410 -6.80 4.08 -16.61
C LYS A 410 -6.43 3.27 -15.37
N ALA A 411 -5.89 2.06 -15.53
CA ALA A 411 -5.45 1.24 -14.40
C ALA A 411 -4.35 1.94 -13.60
N ALA A 412 -3.30 2.44 -14.27
CA ALA A 412 -2.22 3.20 -13.66
C ALA A 412 -2.73 4.43 -12.88
N ARG A 413 -3.71 5.14 -13.46
CA ARG A 413 -4.33 6.31 -12.82
C ARG A 413 -5.09 5.96 -11.54
N GLU A 414 -5.81 4.84 -11.54
CA GLU A 414 -6.48 4.35 -10.33
C GLU A 414 -5.47 3.90 -9.26
N VAL A 415 -4.41 3.18 -9.63
CA VAL A 415 -3.32 2.79 -8.72
C VAL A 415 -2.69 4.04 -8.09
N GLU A 416 -2.42 5.06 -8.89
CA GLU A 416 -1.82 6.32 -8.43
C GLU A 416 -2.72 6.99 -7.37
N LYS A 417 -4.01 7.19 -7.66
CA LYS A 417 -5.00 7.78 -6.73
C LYS A 417 -5.14 6.98 -5.44
N LEU A 418 -5.06 5.65 -5.52
CA LEU A 418 -5.11 4.78 -4.36
C LEU A 418 -3.79 4.78 -3.56
N THR A 419 -2.67 5.12 -4.18
CA THR A 419 -1.33 5.06 -3.54
C THR A 419 -0.92 6.40 -2.94
N PHE A 420 -1.14 7.50 -3.67
CA PHE A 420 -0.80 8.85 -3.26
C PHE A 420 -2.07 9.65 -3.00
N ARG A 421 -2.19 10.20 -1.80
CA ARG A 421 -3.30 11.10 -1.47
C ARG A 421 -3.28 12.31 -2.40
N VAL A 422 -4.43 12.64 -2.99
CA VAL A 422 -4.54 13.84 -3.84
C VAL A 422 -4.42 15.09 -2.99
N VAL A 423 -5.17 15.14 -1.89
CA VAL A 423 -5.11 16.19 -0.88
C VAL A 423 -4.26 15.70 0.30
N THR A 424 -3.12 16.35 0.55
CA THR A 424 -2.22 16.02 1.66
C THR A 424 -2.60 16.75 2.94
N ASP A 425 -3.14 17.95 2.80
CA ASP A 425 -3.59 18.81 3.89
C ASP A 425 -4.74 19.70 3.39
N ALA A 426 -5.68 20.05 4.25
CA ALA A 426 -6.81 20.89 3.90
C ALA A 426 -7.47 21.49 5.14
N GLY A 427 -8.27 22.52 4.92
CA GLY A 427 -9.03 23.16 5.98
C GLY A 427 -9.92 24.27 5.47
N PHE A 428 -10.38 25.10 6.40
CA PHE A 428 -11.12 26.32 6.11
C PHE A 428 -10.29 27.54 6.53
N ALA A 429 -10.39 28.61 5.76
CA ALA A 429 -9.68 29.85 6.01
C ALA A 429 -10.61 31.06 5.91
N ASP A 430 -10.17 32.17 6.50
CA ASP A 430 -10.93 33.42 6.59
C ASP A 430 -11.07 34.21 5.27
N GLY A 431 -10.42 33.76 4.20
CA GLY A 431 -10.49 34.39 2.88
C GLY A 431 -9.55 35.57 2.67
N SER A 432 -8.75 35.95 3.68
CA SER A 432 -7.88 37.13 3.60
C SER A 432 -6.73 36.95 2.59
N GLU A 433 -6.65 37.84 1.59
CA GLU A 433 -5.55 37.86 0.61
C GLU A 433 -4.27 38.56 1.12
N ALA A 434 -4.22 38.93 2.41
CA ALA A 434 -3.11 39.70 2.96
C ALA A 434 -1.82 38.87 3.03
N GLY A 435 -0.68 39.47 2.68
CA GLY A 435 0.65 38.84 2.62
C GLY A 435 1.26 38.35 3.95
N THR A 436 0.43 38.09 4.97
CA THR A 436 0.79 37.52 6.27
C THR A 436 0.03 36.23 6.60
N ALA A 437 -0.68 35.63 5.64
CA ALA A 437 -1.50 34.42 5.80
C ALA A 437 -0.69 33.14 6.09
N ASP A 438 -1.29 32.18 6.81
CA ASP A 438 -0.70 30.85 7.10
C ASP A 438 -1.05 29.79 6.04
N THR A 439 -2.03 30.06 5.17
CA THR A 439 -2.46 29.22 4.05
C THR A 439 -2.75 30.07 2.80
N ALA A 440 -2.93 29.42 1.65
CA ALA A 440 -3.33 30.11 0.42
C ALA A 440 -4.71 30.77 0.46
N GLY A 441 -5.58 30.32 1.37
CA GLY A 441 -6.94 30.86 1.54
C GLY A 441 -7.04 31.97 2.58
N GLY A 442 -5.93 32.40 3.21
CA GLY A 442 -5.93 33.32 4.34
C GLY A 442 -5.49 32.62 5.63
N PHE A 443 -6.00 33.06 6.78
CA PHE A 443 -5.71 32.42 8.07
C PHE A 443 -6.60 31.20 8.32
N SER A 444 -5.99 30.04 8.54
CA SER A 444 -6.67 28.83 8.99
C SER A 444 -7.13 29.00 10.44
N ARG A 445 -8.43 28.79 10.70
CA ARG A 445 -9.02 28.93 12.03
C ARG A 445 -10.15 27.96 12.23
N GLU A 446 -10.35 27.54 13.48
CA GLU A 446 -11.53 26.73 13.86
C GLU A 446 -12.84 27.54 13.78
N ARG A 447 -12.76 28.86 13.97
CA ARG A 447 -13.89 29.79 13.86
C ARG A 447 -13.42 31.14 13.35
N PHE A 448 -14.12 31.69 12.37
CA PHE A 448 -13.86 33.01 11.83
C PHE A 448 -15.16 33.69 11.40
N GLN A 449 -15.15 35.03 11.41
CA GLN A 449 -16.24 35.82 10.85
C GLN A 449 -15.92 36.06 9.37
N THR A 450 -16.87 35.79 8.50
CA THR A 450 -16.71 36.02 7.06
C THR A 450 -17.01 37.49 6.79
N SER A 451 -16.01 38.37 6.88
CA SER A 451 -16.16 39.80 6.54
C SER A 451 -16.58 39.99 5.08
N ASP A 452 -16.14 39.08 4.22
CA ASP A 452 -16.29 39.16 2.77
C ASP A 452 -17.49 38.32 2.28
N GLY A 453 -18.22 37.67 3.20
CA GLY A 453 -19.39 36.85 2.88
C GLY A 453 -19.06 35.58 2.10
N GLU A 454 -17.93 34.92 2.37
CA GLU A 454 -17.56 33.65 1.75
C GLU A 454 -16.98 32.67 2.77
N ALA A 455 -17.20 31.36 2.56
CA ALA A 455 -16.40 30.30 3.17
C ALA A 455 -15.33 29.83 2.18
N VAL A 456 -14.09 29.76 2.62
CA VAL A 456 -12.97 29.32 1.79
C VAL A 456 -12.46 27.97 2.28
N TRP A 457 -12.57 26.96 1.43
CA TRP A 457 -11.84 25.71 1.60
C TRP A 457 -10.47 25.87 0.95
N TRP A 458 -9.41 25.46 1.64
CA TRP A 458 -8.05 25.44 1.11
C TRP A 458 -7.49 24.03 1.20
N ALA A 459 -6.57 23.70 0.31
CA ALA A 459 -5.86 22.43 0.34
C ALA A 459 -4.44 22.52 -0.24
N LYS A 460 -3.59 21.62 0.23
CA LYS A 460 -2.33 21.26 -0.40
C LYS A 460 -2.55 20.02 -1.26
N VAL A 461 -2.23 20.14 -2.54
CA VAL A 461 -2.35 19.04 -3.50
C VAL A 461 -0.99 18.41 -3.71
N HIS A 462 -0.93 17.08 -3.62
CA HIS A 462 0.32 16.35 -3.82
C HIS A 462 0.92 16.66 -5.20
N ALA A 463 2.26 16.82 -5.26
CA ALA A 463 2.97 17.33 -6.44
C ALA A 463 2.67 16.56 -7.74
N ARG A 464 2.39 15.25 -7.64
CA ARG A 464 1.97 14.38 -8.74
C ARG A 464 0.70 14.84 -9.46
N TYR A 465 -0.25 15.39 -8.72
CA TYR A 465 -1.52 15.86 -9.26
C TYR A 465 -1.49 17.36 -9.58
N TYR A 466 -0.50 18.08 -9.06
CA TYR A 466 -0.31 19.50 -9.31
C TYR A 466 0.28 19.75 -10.71
N ASN A 467 -0.58 19.74 -11.73
CA ASN A 467 -0.26 20.10 -13.11
C ASN A 467 -1.21 21.19 -13.64
N GLY A 468 -0.95 21.70 -14.85
CA GLY A 468 -1.73 22.80 -15.44
C GLY A 468 -3.22 22.50 -15.68
N ASP A 469 -3.62 21.22 -15.66
CA ASP A 469 -5.00 20.80 -15.84
C ASP A 469 -5.75 20.52 -14.52
N LEU A 470 -5.08 20.65 -13.36
CA LEU A 470 -5.70 20.42 -12.05
C LEU A 470 -7.04 21.18 -11.88
N PRO A 471 -7.18 22.46 -12.29
CA PRO A 471 -8.47 23.16 -12.18
C PRO A 471 -9.62 22.57 -13.00
N LYS A 472 -9.32 21.81 -14.07
CA LYS A 472 -10.34 21.12 -14.88
C LYS A 472 -10.75 19.77 -14.28
N LYS A 473 -9.96 19.27 -13.33
CA LYS A 473 -10.07 17.92 -12.78
C LYS A 473 -10.54 17.92 -11.34
N MET A 474 -10.55 19.08 -10.68
CA MET A 474 -10.84 19.19 -9.26
C MET A 474 -11.88 20.29 -8.99
N THR A 475 -12.89 19.92 -8.21
CA THR A 475 -13.99 20.79 -7.77
C THR A 475 -14.26 20.57 -6.29
N VAL A 476 -14.98 21.50 -5.66
CA VAL A 476 -15.51 21.31 -4.31
C VAL A 476 -17.03 21.38 -4.37
N ARG A 477 -17.68 20.30 -3.94
CA ARG A 477 -19.12 20.19 -3.80
C ARG A 477 -19.53 20.56 -2.38
N TRP A 478 -20.46 21.49 -2.28
CA TRP A 478 -20.98 22.04 -1.05
C TRP A 478 -22.37 21.45 -0.79
N ILE A 479 -22.50 20.71 0.30
CA ILE A 479 -23.74 20.04 0.70
C ILE A 479 -24.31 20.80 1.90
N ASP A 480 -25.58 21.18 1.78
CA ASP A 480 -26.28 21.94 2.81
C ASP A 480 -26.72 21.06 4.00
N PRO A 481 -27.22 21.65 5.10
CA PRO A 481 -27.66 20.90 6.28
C PRO A 481 -28.82 19.92 6.04
N SER A 482 -29.51 20.00 4.89
CA SER A 482 -30.55 19.04 4.51
C SER A 482 -30.00 17.83 3.76
N GLY A 483 -28.70 17.84 3.42
CA GLY A 483 -28.04 16.81 2.60
C GLY A 483 -28.13 17.09 1.10
N ALA A 484 -28.67 18.24 0.67
CA ALA A 484 -28.77 18.59 -0.74
C ALA A 484 -27.48 19.26 -1.23
N VAL A 485 -27.07 18.94 -2.46
CA VAL A 485 -25.96 19.65 -3.12
C VAL A 485 -26.41 21.07 -3.42
N HIS A 486 -25.82 22.04 -2.72
CA HIS A 486 -26.10 23.46 -2.89
C HIS A 486 -25.36 24.04 -4.09
N ALA A 487 -24.07 23.72 -4.21
CA ALA A 487 -23.21 24.20 -5.29
C ALA A 487 -22.04 23.24 -5.50
N GLU A 488 -21.44 23.27 -6.69
CA GLU A 488 -20.14 22.67 -6.96
C GLU A 488 -19.26 23.73 -7.63
N THR A 489 -18.16 24.10 -6.98
CA THR A 489 -17.31 25.23 -7.38
C THR A 489 -15.95 24.74 -7.87
N PRO A 490 -15.38 25.35 -8.93
CA PRO A 490 -14.03 25.04 -9.37
C PRO A 490 -13.00 25.47 -8.32
N ILE A 491 -11.82 24.90 -8.39
CA ILE A 491 -10.68 25.30 -7.57
C ILE A 491 -9.84 26.38 -8.27
N GLU A 492 -9.24 27.26 -7.47
CA GLU A 492 -8.25 28.25 -7.88
C GLU A 492 -6.86 27.81 -7.39
N ALA A 493 -5.88 27.77 -8.29
CA ALA A 493 -4.49 27.49 -7.94
C ALA A 493 -3.82 28.74 -7.33
N ARG A 494 -3.22 28.61 -6.15
CA ARG A 494 -2.60 29.71 -5.38
C ARG A 494 -1.12 29.40 -5.08
N GLY A 495 -0.36 29.10 -6.13
CA GLY A 495 1.04 28.66 -6.03
C GLY A 495 1.18 27.16 -5.74
N ARG A 496 2.36 26.58 -5.97
CA ARG A 496 2.59 25.15 -5.68
C ARG A 496 2.89 24.97 -4.19
N PRO A 497 2.20 24.09 -3.44
CA PRO A 497 1.20 23.09 -3.84
C PRO A 497 -0.28 23.48 -3.55
N ASP A 498 -0.58 24.76 -3.34
CA ASP A 498 -1.82 25.21 -2.71
C ASP A 498 -2.96 25.53 -3.69
N VAL A 499 -4.18 25.18 -3.29
CA VAL A 499 -5.43 25.45 -4.03
C VAL A 499 -6.53 25.90 -3.06
N ILE A 500 -7.51 26.64 -3.58
CA ILE A 500 -8.68 27.09 -2.81
C ILE A 500 -9.98 26.88 -3.60
N ALA A 501 -11.09 26.79 -2.88
CA ALA A 501 -12.44 26.88 -3.44
C ALA A 501 -13.31 27.75 -2.54
N ARG A 502 -14.25 28.48 -3.13
CA ARG A 502 -15.03 29.52 -2.45
C ARG A 502 -16.52 29.20 -2.52
N LEU A 503 -17.17 29.24 -1.37
CA LEU A 503 -18.63 29.23 -1.26
C LEU A 503 -19.12 30.62 -0.85
N PRO A 504 -19.82 31.35 -1.74
CA PRO A 504 -20.45 32.61 -1.37
C PRO A 504 -21.55 32.41 -0.31
N ILE A 505 -21.41 33.08 0.82
CA ILE A 505 -22.37 33.17 1.93
C ILE A 505 -23.13 34.50 1.81
N ARG A 506 -24.23 34.48 1.04
CA ARG A 506 -25.07 35.67 0.84
C ARG A 506 -26.10 35.86 1.96
N PRO A 507 -26.28 37.09 2.49
CA PRO A 507 -27.26 37.39 3.55
C PRO A 507 -28.74 37.21 3.13
N ASP A 508 -29.04 37.31 1.84
CA ASP A 508 -30.37 37.52 1.27
C ASP A 508 -31.10 36.24 0.80
N GLY A 509 -30.73 35.06 1.33
CA GLY A 509 -31.68 33.93 1.45
C GLY A 509 -31.32 32.59 0.80
N GLY A 510 -30.05 32.34 0.45
CA GLY A 510 -29.64 31.06 -0.15
C GLY A 510 -28.98 30.05 0.80
N ILE A 511 -28.40 30.51 1.91
CA ILE A 511 -27.53 29.71 2.78
C ILE A 511 -28.23 29.46 4.11
N ARG A 512 -28.47 28.18 4.43
CA ARG A 512 -29.10 27.75 5.67
C ARG A 512 -28.08 27.68 6.82
N PRO A 513 -28.37 28.22 8.01
CA PRO A 513 -27.59 27.91 9.21
C PRO A 513 -27.58 26.41 9.48
N GLY A 514 -26.48 25.90 10.02
CA GLY A 514 -26.34 24.47 10.33
C GLY A 514 -24.96 23.94 9.98
N VAL A 515 -24.85 22.60 9.93
CA VAL A 515 -23.62 21.90 9.55
C VAL A 515 -23.64 21.66 8.05
N TRP A 516 -22.63 22.17 7.37
CA TRP A 516 -22.39 21.99 5.94
C TRP A 516 -21.27 20.99 5.74
N THR A 517 -21.27 20.33 4.58
CA THR A 517 -20.17 19.46 4.14
C THR A 517 -19.53 20.04 2.88
N ALA A 518 -18.22 20.11 2.86
CA ALA A 518 -17.41 20.34 1.66
C ALA A 518 -16.78 19.01 1.24
N GLU A 519 -17.10 18.54 0.04
CA GLU A 519 -16.47 17.37 -0.59
C GLU A 519 -15.57 17.87 -1.73
N ALA A 520 -14.26 17.73 -1.60
CA ALA A 520 -13.36 17.95 -2.72
C ALA A 520 -13.37 16.71 -3.63
N LEU A 521 -13.68 16.91 -4.90
CA LEU A 521 -13.70 15.86 -5.91
C LEU A 521 -12.51 15.99 -6.85
N PHE A 522 -11.84 14.89 -7.14
CA PHE A 522 -10.80 14.81 -8.16
C PHE A 522 -11.12 13.72 -9.16
N GLU A 523 -11.32 14.08 -10.43
CA GLU A 523 -11.75 13.16 -11.50
C GLU A 523 -13.01 12.36 -11.10
N GLY A 524 -13.90 12.98 -10.31
CA GLY A 524 -15.15 12.39 -9.81
C GLY A 524 -15.05 11.63 -8.48
N ASP A 525 -13.85 11.32 -8.00
CA ASP A 525 -13.65 10.67 -6.69
C ASP A 525 -13.59 11.71 -5.57
N VAL A 526 -14.25 11.45 -4.43
CA VAL A 526 -14.10 12.28 -3.22
C VAL A 526 -12.70 12.06 -2.63
N VAL A 527 -11.90 13.12 -2.54
CA VAL A 527 -10.49 13.08 -2.08
C VAL A 527 -10.24 13.82 -0.76
N ASP A 528 -11.16 14.68 -0.35
CA ASP A 528 -11.24 15.28 0.99
C ASP A 528 -12.73 15.53 1.29
N GLN A 529 -13.12 15.30 2.54
CA GLN A 529 -14.48 15.58 3.01
C GLN A 529 -14.39 16.19 4.40
N ARG A 530 -14.95 17.38 4.56
CA ARG A 530 -14.91 18.13 5.82
C ARG A 530 -16.24 18.79 6.10
N THR A 531 -16.52 19.01 7.37
CA THR A 531 -17.72 19.74 7.79
C THR A 531 -17.35 21.06 8.43
N PHE A 532 -18.22 22.05 8.28
CA PHE A 532 -18.13 23.34 8.95
C PHE A 532 -19.53 23.81 9.34
N SER A 533 -19.63 24.71 10.31
CA SER A 533 -20.92 25.23 10.76
C SER A 533 -21.07 26.70 10.42
N ILE A 534 -22.21 27.04 9.80
CA ILE A 534 -22.63 28.42 9.59
C ILE A 534 -23.64 28.77 10.68
N THR A 535 -23.33 29.81 11.45
CA THR A 535 -24.21 30.34 12.51
C THR A 535 -24.54 31.80 12.21
N PRO A 536 -25.78 32.27 12.48
CA PRO A 536 -26.12 33.68 12.30
C PRO A 536 -25.23 34.57 13.17
N GLY A 537 -24.75 35.68 12.62
CA GLY A 537 -24.09 36.72 13.41
C GLY A 537 -25.04 37.24 14.49
N ARG A 538 -24.56 37.35 15.73
CA ARG A 538 -25.30 37.98 16.83
C ARG A 538 -25.31 39.50 16.69
#